data_AF-A0A1H1NQY3-F1
#
_entry.id   AF-A0A1H1NQY3-F1
#
_cell.length_a   1.000
_cell.length_b   1.000
_cell.length_c   1.000
_cell.angle_alpha   90.00
_cell.angle_beta   90.00
_cell.angle_gamma   90.00
#
_symmetry.space_group_name_H-M   'P 1'
#
loop_
_entity.id
_entity.type
_entity.pdbx_description
1 polymer ?
#
loop_
_entity_poly.entity_id
_entity_poly.type
_entity_poly.pdbx_seq_one_letter_code
_entity_poly.pdbx_strand_id
1 'polypeptide(L)'
;MVTSTMRGAAAYARVGVESSVMAATPHRLIVMLFDGAQGSIRAARLHMQNGAVAEKGKALSKAIDIVNLGLIAALDPEQGGELAQRLEQLYEYVVRLLLQANLHNDVARLDEAERLLEDIGSAWREIGPQVDGY
;
A
#
# COMPACT_ATOMS: atom_id res chain seq x y z
N MET A 1 30.70 -15.37 4.62
CA MET A 1 30.76 -14.64 3.33
C MET A 1 29.41 -14.72 2.61
N VAL A 2 28.42 -13.87 2.94
CA VAL A 2 27.07 -13.87 2.32
C VAL A 2 26.62 -12.42 2.02
N THR A 3 27.50 -11.58 1.49
CA THR A 3 27.22 -10.14 1.32
C THR A 3 27.14 -9.69 -0.15
N SER A 4 27.44 -10.57 -1.11
CA SER A 4 27.42 -10.22 -2.55
C SER A 4 26.05 -10.46 -3.21
N THR A 5 25.39 -11.58 -2.92
CA THR A 5 24.14 -11.99 -3.59
C THR A 5 22.93 -11.12 -3.22
N MET A 6 22.82 -10.67 -1.96
CA MET A 6 21.70 -9.82 -1.51
C MET A 6 21.72 -8.42 -2.13
N ARG A 7 22.89 -7.87 -2.45
CA ARG A 7 23.02 -6.56 -3.13
C ARG A 7 22.52 -6.62 -4.57
N GLY A 8 22.78 -7.73 -5.27
CA GLY A 8 22.24 -7.97 -6.62
C GLY A 8 20.71 -8.06 -6.62
N ALA A 9 20.14 -8.91 -5.75
CA ALA A 9 18.68 -9.09 -5.67
C ALA A 9 17.93 -7.78 -5.35
N ALA A 10 18.46 -6.97 -4.43
CA ALA A 10 17.87 -5.67 -4.11
C ALA A 10 17.96 -4.67 -5.27
N ALA A 11 19.07 -4.66 -6.02
CA ALA A 11 19.21 -3.83 -7.23
C ALA A 11 18.24 -4.27 -8.34
N TYR A 12 18.09 -5.57 -8.57
CA TYR A 12 17.11 -6.11 -9.53
C TYR A 12 15.67 -5.78 -9.13
N ALA A 13 15.32 -5.91 -7.85
CA ALA A 13 13.99 -5.53 -7.36
C ALA A 13 13.71 -4.03 -7.59
N ARG A 14 14.70 -3.16 -7.35
CA ARG A 14 14.58 -1.72 -7.59
C ARG A 14 14.39 -1.40 -9.07
N VAL A 15 15.23 -1.96 -9.94
CA VAL A 15 15.13 -1.76 -11.40
C VAL A 15 13.80 -2.29 -11.93
N GLY A 16 13.34 -3.45 -11.44
CA GLY A 16 12.04 -4.02 -11.81
C GLY A 16 10.87 -3.09 -11.46
N VAL A 17 10.88 -2.50 -10.26
CA VAL A 17 9.86 -1.51 -9.87
C VAL A 17 9.95 -0.26 -10.75
N GLU A 18 11.13 0.30 -10.95
CA GLU A 18 11.33 1.53 -11.74
C GLU A 18 10.90 1.35 -13.20
N SER A 19 11.30 0.25 -13.85
CA SER A 19 10.88 -0.07 -15.22
C SER A 19 9.37 -0.30 -15.32
N SER A 20 8.77 -0.94 -14.31
CA SER A 20 7.31 -1.15 -14.27
C SER A 20 6.55 0.17 -14.11
N VAL A 21 7.07 1.10 -13.29
CA VAL A 21 6.49 2.44 -13.11
C VAL A 21 6.57 3.27 -14.39
N MET A 22 7.70 3.25 -15.10
CA MET A 22 7.87 4.05 -16.32
C MET A 22 6.94 3.61 -17.47
N ALA A 23 6.52 2.34 -17.49
CA ALA A 23 5.64 1.79 -18.51
C ALA A 23 4.17 1.69 -18.06
N ALA A 24 3.84 2.03 -16.81
CA ALA A 24 2.51 1.86 -16.25
C ALA A 24 1.54 2.97 -16.68
N THR A 25 0.29 2.58 -16.98
CA THR A 25 -0.82 3.52 -17.12
C THR A 25 -1.15 4.16 -15.75
N PRO A 26 -1.84 5.31 -15.71
CA PRO A 26 -2.29 5.91 -14.45
C PRO A 26 -3.10 4.93 -13.58
N HIS A 27 -3.99 4.14 -14.20
CA HIS A 27 -4.73 3.08 -13.51
C HIS A 27 -3.79 2.06 -12.87
N ARG A 28 -2.81 1.57 -13.63
CA ARG A 28 -1.84 0.58 -13.16
C ARG A 28 -0.98 1.11 -12.01
N LEU A 29 -0.63 2.40 -12.00
CA LEU A 29 0.09 3.02 -10.88
C LEU A 29 -0.73 2.97 -9.58
N ILE A 30 -2.04 3.20 -9.63
CA ILE A 30 -2.92 3.08 -8.45
C ILE A 30 -2.97 1.63 -7.96
N VAL A 31 -3.09 0.65 -8.87
CA VAL A 31 -3.02 -0.77 -8.49
C VAL A 31 -1.70 -1.10 -7.79
N MET A 32 -0.58 -0.59 -8.29
CA MET A 32 0.73 -0.79 -7.68
C MET A 32 0.83 -0.16 -6.27
N LEU A 33 0.16 0.97 -6.02
CA LEU A 33 0.07 1.54 -4.68
C LEU A 33 -0.70 0.61 -3.72
N PHE A 34 -1.86 0.08 -4.14
CA PHE A 34 -2.59 -0.91 -3.34
C PHE A 34 -1.74 -2.15 -3.03
N ASP A 35 -1.09 -2.73 -4.04
CA ASP A 35 -0.21 -3.88 -3.87
C ASP A 35 0.95 -3.58 -2.91
N GLY A 36 1.53 -2.38 -3.02
CA GLY A 36 2.60 -1.90 -2.15
C GLY A 36 2.17 -1.71 -0.69
N ALA A 37 0.98 -1.13 -0.46
CA ALA A 37 0.41 -0.97 0.88
C ALA A 37 0.13 -2.34 1.51
N GLN A 38 -0.55 -3.23 0.77
CA GLN A 38 -0.86 -4.60 1.16
C GLN A 38 0.40 -5.41 1.51
N GLY A 39 1.43 -5.33 0.66
CA GLY A 39 2.71 -5.99 0.93
C GLY A 39 3.39 -5.46 2.20
N SER A 40 3.28 -4.15 2.46
CA SER A 40 3.85 -3.53 3.66
C SER A 40 3.09 -3.92 4.94
N ILE A 41 1.77 -4.04 4.87
CA ILE A 41 0.93 -4.54 5.97
C ILE A 41 1.26 -6.00 6.31
N ARG A 42 1.39 -6.87 5.31
CA ARG A 42 1.81 -8.26 5.51
C ARG A 42 3.20 -8.37 6.14
N ALA A 43 4.15 -7.53 5.71
CA ALA A 43 5.48 -7.47 6.33
C ALA A 43 5.39 -7.03 7.80
N ALA A 44 4.60 -6.01 8.11
CA ALA A 44 4.37 -5.55 9.48
C ALA A 44 3.81 -6.66 10.37
N ARG A 45 2.84 -7.45 9.87
CA ARG A 45 2.28 -8.60 10.58
C ARG A 45 3.35 -9.62 10.96
N LEU A 46 4.21 -10.00 10.02
CA LEU A 46 5.31 -10.93 10.28
C LEU A 46 6.29 -10.37 11.31
N HIS A 47 6.65 -9.08 11.21
CA HIS A 47 7.51 -8.44 12.20
C HIS A 47 6.86 -8.36 13.59
N MET A 48 5.55 -8.13 13.67
CA MET A 48 4.79 -8.12 14.92
C MET A 48 4.80 -9.50 15.59
N GLN A 49 4.56 -10.57 14.84
CA GLN A 49 4.61 -11.96 15.33
C GLN A 49 6.00 -12.35 15.84
N ASN A 50 7.06 -11.83 15.21
CA ASN A 50 8.44 -12.09 15.58
C ASN A 50 8.99 -11.15 16.67
N GLY A 51 8.18 -10.22 17.20
CA GLY A 51 8.64 -9.23 18.17
C GLY A 51 9.63 -8.19 17.62
N ALA A 52 9.77 -8.08 16.30
CA ALA A 52 10.70 -7.18 15.61
C ALA A 52 10.13 -5.76 15.52
N VAL A 53 10.07 -5.05 16.66
CA VAL A 53 9.38 -3.75 16.81
C VAL A 53 9.85 -2.69 15.82
N ALA A 54 11.16 -2.55 15.59
CA ALA A 54 11.71 -1.55 14.68
C ALA A 54 11.30 -1.81 13.21
N GLU A 55 11.39 -3.06 12.76
CA GLU A 55 11.03 -3.43 11.39
C GLU A 55 9.51 -3.38 11.17
N LYS A 56 8.72 -3.74 12.19
CA LYS A 56 7.27 -3.50 12.21
C LYS A 56 6.97 -2.01 12.00
N GLY A 57 7.62 -1.14 12.77
CA GLY A 57 7.45 0.31 12.67
C GLY A 57 7.73 0.82 11.25
N LYS A 58 8.86 0.42 10.66
CA LYS A 58 9.22 0.78 9.27
C LYS A 58 8.17 0.30 8.26
N ALA A 59 7.71 -0.94 8.38
CA ALA A 59 6.72 -1.51 7.47
C ALA A 59 5.37 -0.77 7.56
N LEU A 60 4.91 -0.44 8.78
CA LEU A 60 3.67 0.33 8.97
C LEU A 60 3.80 1.77 8.51
N SER A 61 4.93 2.44 8.77
CA SER A 61 5.21 3.77 8.23
C SER A 61 5.15 3.78 6.71
N LYS A 62 5.75 2.77 6.06
CA LYS A 62 5.68 2.63 4.59
C LYS A 62 4.24 2.46 4.10
N ALA A 63 3.43 1.64 4.76
CA ALA A 63 2.02 1.47 4.40
C ALA A 63 1.25 2.81 4.52
N ILE A 64 1.47 3.54 5.62
CA ILE A 64 0.87 4.86 5.87
C ILE A 64 1.30 5.87 4.80
N ASP A 65 2.58 5.90 4.43
CA ASP A 65 3.09 6.81 3.40
C ASP A 65 2.45 6.52 2.03
N ILE A 66 2.28 5.25 1.67
CA ILE A 66 1.61 4.86 0.42
C ILE A 66 0.14 5.34 0.42
N VAL A 67 -0.56 5.22 1.55
CA VAL A 67 -1.96 5.68 1.65
C VAL A 67 -2.04 7.21 1.60
N ASN A 68 -1.24 7.92 2.40
CA ASN A 68 -1.29 9.39 2.50
C ASN A 68 -0.70 10.09 1.27
N LEU A 69 0.51 9.71 0.88
CA LEU A 69 1.28 10.41 -0.16
C LEU A 69 1.04 9.81 -1.55
N GLY A 70 0.38 8.65 -1.62
CA GLY A 70 0.00 7.99 -2.86
C GLY A 70 -1.51 8.07 -3.10
N LEU A 71 -2.29 7.26 -2.37
CA LEU A 71 -3.72 7.07 -2.65
C LEU A 71 -4.57 8.32 -2.41
N ILE A 72 -4.41 8.99 -1.25
CA ILE A 72 -5.13 10.25 -0.95
C ILE A 72 -4.69 11.35 -1.91
N ALA A 73 -3.38 11.50 -2.11
CA ALA A 73 -2.82 12.52 -3.01
C ALA A 73 -3.24 12.34 -4.48
N ALA A 74 -3.64 11.13 -4.88
CA ALA A 74 -4.12 10.83 -6.23
C ALA A 74 -5.62 11.10 -6.43
N LEU A 75 -6.37 11.45 -5.37
CA LEU A 75 -7.78 11.81 -5.49
C LEU A 75 -7.92 13.18 -6.15
N ASP A 76 -8.94 13.32 -7.01
CA ASP A 76 -9.33 14.58 -7.62
C ASP A 76 -10.69 15.00 -7.01
N PRO A 77 -10.73 15.95 -6.06
CA PRO A 77 -11.97 16.40 -5.44
C PRO A 77 -12.90 17.14 -6.40
N GLU A 78 -12.35 17.79 -7.44
CA GLU A 78 -13.13 18.57 -8.40
C GLU A 78 -13.90 17.64 -9.35
N GLN A 79 -13.22 16.63 -9.90
CA GLN A 79 -13.83 15.66 -10.81
C GLN A 79 -14.56 14.53 -10.08
N GLY A 80 -14.03 14.07 -8.94
CA GLY A 80 -14.56 12.93 -8.19
C GLY A 80 -15.67 13.28 -7.20
N GLY A 81 -15.84 14.56 -6.85
CA GLY A 81 -16.92 15.06 -6.01
C GLY A 81 -17.10 14.28 -4.70
N GLU A 82 -18.34 13.86 -4.42
CA GLU A 82 -18.68 13.14 -3.19
C GLU A 82 -17.97 11.78 -3.07
N LEU A 83 -17.70 11.10 -4.19
CA LEU A 83 -17.00 9.81 -4.16
C LEU A 83 -15.54 9.99 -3.70
N ALA A 84 -14.85 11.00 -4.23
CA ALA A 84 -13.49 11.32 -3.80
C ALA A 84 -13.43 11.63 -2.30
N GLN A 85 -14.38 12.42 -1.79
CA GLN A 85 -14.47 12.74 -0.36
C GLN A 85 -14.70 11.51 0.52
N ARG A 86 -15.57 10.58 0.09
CA ARG A 86 -15.83 9.33 0.83
C ARG A 86 -14.60 8.42 0.83
N LEU A 87 -13.86 8.35 -0.29
CA LEU A 87 -12.61 7.60 -0.38
C LEU A 87 -11.52 8.21 0.50
N GLU A 88 -11.38 9.53 0.51
CA GLU A 88 -10.44 10.24 1.39
C GLU A 88 -10.71 9.90 2.86
N GLN A 89 -11.95 10.01 3.33
CA GLN A 89 -12.34 9.67 4.70
C GLN A 89 -12.05 8.20 5.05
N LEU A 90 -12.27 7.29 4.10
CA LEU A 90 -11.96 5.87 4.27
C LEU A 90 -10.44 5.65 4.41
N TYR A 91 -9.64 6.29 3.55
CA TYR A 91 -8.18 6.19 3.60
C TYR A 91 -7.60 6.80 4.88
N GLU A 92 -8.12 7.93 5.35
CA GLU A 92 -7.74 8.49 6.65
C GLU A 92 -8.08 7.53 7.80
N TYR A 93 -9.23 6.83 7.72
CA TYR A 93 -9.59 5.82 8.70
C TYR A 93 -8.63 4.64 8.70
N VAL A 94 -8.23 4.15 7.53
CA VAL A 94 -7.19 3.12 7.38
C VAL A 94 -5.88 3.58 8.02
N VAL A 95 -5.46 4.83 7.81
CA VAL A 95 -4.25 5.37 8.45
C VAL A 95 -4.35 5.36 9.97
N ARG A 96 -5.51 5.75 10.53
CA ARG A 96 -5.76 5.68 11.98
C ARG A 96 -5.67 4.24 12.50
N LEU A 97 -6.22 3.26 11.77
CA LEU A 97 -6.10 1.84 12.12
C LEU A 97 -4.64 1.38 12.14
N LEU A 98 -3.85 1.71 11.12
CA LEU A 98 -2.43 1.35 11.04
C LEU A 98 -1.60 1.97 12.17
N LEU A 99 -1.87 3.23 12.52
CA LEU A 99 -1.22 3.90 13.65
C LEU A 99 -1.58 3.22 14.99
N GLN A 100 -2.86 2.91 15.20
CA GLN A 100 -3.31 2.23 16.40
C GLN A 100 -2.77 0.80 16.51
N ALA A 101 -2.71 0.07 15.38
CA ALA A 101 -2.08 -1.24 15.28
C ALA A 101 -0.59 -1.17 15.64
N ASN A 102 0.12 -0.15 15.16
CA ASN A 102 1.52 0.06 15.50
C ASN A 102 1.71 0.31 17.01
N LEU A 103 0.94 1.23 17.57
CA LEU A 103 1.07 1.69 18.95
C LEU A 103 0.77 0.56 19.96
N HIS A 104 -0.24 -0.27 19.68
CA HIS A 104 -0.74 -1.27 20.62
C HIS A 104 -0.35 -2.72 20.25
N ASN A 105 0.38 -2.93 19.15
CA ASN A 105 0.56 -4.26 18.54
C ASN A 105 -0.78 -4.98 18.31
N ASP A 106 -1.77 -4.24 17.83
CA ASP A 106 -3.13 -4.73 17.64
C ASP A 106 -3.28 -5.33 16.25
N VAL A 107 -3.30 -6.67 16.19
CA VAL A 107 -3.45 -7.45 14.96
C VAL A 107 -4.85 -7.27 14.35
N ALA A 108 -5.89 -7.11 15.16
CA ALA A 108 -7.26 -6.98 14.64
C ALA A 108 -7.44 -5.67 13.88
N ARG A 109 -6.83 -4.58 14.36
CA ARG A 109 -6.79 -3.30 13.62
C ARG A 109 -5.98 -3.39 12.33
N LEU A 110 -4.90 -4.19 12.34
CA LEU A 110 -4.12 -4.46 11.14
C LEU A 110 -4.94 -5.24 10.11
N ASP A 111 -5.69 -6.26 10.55
CA ASP A 111 -6.60 -7.06 9.70
C ASP A 111 -7.68 -6.19 9.07
N GLU A 112 -8.26 -5.28 9.86
CA GLU A 112 -9.29 -4.37 9.38
C GLU A 112 -8.74 -3.42 8.31
N ALA A 113 -7.57 -2.81 8.54
CA ALA A 113 -6.90 -1.96 7.57
C ALA A 113 -6.56 -2.74 6.27
N GLU A 114 -6.06 -3.97 6.40
CA GLU A 114 -5.76 -4.85 5.27
C GLU A 114 -7.01 -5.13 4.43
N ARG A 115 -8.12 -5.49 5.08
CA ARG A 115 -9.38 -5.80 4.41
C ARG A 115 -9.95 -4.58 3.68
N LEU A 116 -9.99 -3.42 4.32
CA LEU A 116 -10.53 -2.20 3.69
C LEU A 116 -9.74 -1.79 2.46
N LEU A 117 -8.41 -1.91 2.50
CA LEU A 117 -7.58 -1.64 1.32
C LEU A 117 -7.74 -2.70 0.22
N GLU A 118 -7.99 -3.96 0.59
CA GLU A 118 -8.21 -5.04 -0.39
C GLU A 118 -9.55 -4.85 -1.10
N ASP A 119 -10.62 -4.53 -0.36
CA ASP A 119 -11.96 -4.31 -0.92
C ASP A 119 -11.95 -3.20 -1.99
N ILE A 120 -11.22 -2.11 -1.77
CA ILE A 120 -11.09 -1.02 -2.76
C ILE A 120 -10.10 -1.40 -3.87
N GLY A 121 -8.97 -2.02 -3.51
CA GLY A 121 -7.95 -2.43 -4.47
C GLY A 121 -8.45 -3.48 -5.47
N SER A 122 -9.33 -4.38 -5.04
CA SER A 122 -9.96 -5.37 -5.92
C SER A 122 -10.92 -4.72 -6.90
N ALA A 123 -11.77 -3.79 -6.42
CA ALA A 123 -12.66 -3.01 -7.29
C ALA A 123 -11.87 -2.22 -8.34
N TRP A 124 -10.72 -1.65 -7.96
CA TRP A 124 -9.83 -0.98 -8.91
C TRP A 124 -9.24 -1.93 -9.95
N ARG A 125 -8.83 -3.14 -9.53
CA ARG A 125 -8.33 -4.17 -10.47
C ARG A 125 -9.42 -4.63 -11.45
N GLU A 126 -10.65 -4.75 -11.00
CA GLU A 126 -11.79 -5.20 -11.81
C GLU A 126 -12.13 -4.26 -12.96
N ILE A 127 -11.92 -2.95 -12.80
CA ILE A 127 -12.15 -1.95 -13.86
C ILE A 127 -10.98 -1.81 -14.85
N GLY A 128 -9.84 -2.48 -14.58
CA GLY A 128 -8.64 -2.40 -15.43
C GLY A 128 -8.90 -2.73 -16.91
N PRO A 129 -9.54 -3.87 -17.26
CA PRO A 129 -9.81 -4.23 -18.65
C PRO A 129 -10.55 -3.15 -19.45
N GLN A 130 -11.47 -2.43 -18.82
CA GLN A 130 -12.29 -1.39 -19.44
C GLN A 130 -11.51 -0.09 -19.68
N VAL A 131 -10.50 0.19 -18.86
CA VAL A 131 -9.78 1.47 -18.84
C VAL A 131 -8.42 1.36 -19.55
N ASP A 132 -7.74 0.21 -19.44
CA ASP A 132 -6.44 -0.04 -20.07
C ASP A 132 -6.55 -0.53 -21.53
N GLY A 133 -7.76 -0.85 -22.01
CA GLY A 133 -8.05 -1.16 -23.41
C GLY A 133 -7.46 -2.49 -23.89
N TYR A 134 -8.00 -3.61 -23.41
CA TYR A 134 -7.77 -4.96 -23.97
C TYR A 134 -9.07 -5.61 -24.45
#